data_AF-A0A8J8PEV8-F1
#
_entry.id   AF-A0A8J8PEV8-F1
#
_cell.length_a   1.000
_cell.length_b   1.000
_cell.length_c   1.000
_cell.angle_alpha   90.00
_cell.angle_beta   90.00
_cell.angle_gamma   90.00
#
_symmetry.space_group_name_H-M   'P 1'
#
loop_
_entity.id
_entity.type
_entity.pdbx_description
1 polymer ?
#
loop_
_entity_poly.entity_id
_entity_poly.type
_entity_poly.pdbx_seq_one_letter_code
_entity_poly.pdbx_strand_id
1 'polypeptide(L)'
;MSEAKDGPYIFDGTVLTQYVGSWQNVVVPDGFEVIGSNAFRSLDKLRSVTLPASIRRIGSGAFADCPSLYFVYLSTLVLPKIEDGAFTGSPVCYLMTADGVNRIQEVE
;
A
#
# COMPACT_ATOMS: atom_id res chain seq x y z
N MET A 1 -14.89 -15.32 -5.85
CA MET A 1 -14.09 -16.18 -4.97
C MET A 1 -12.72 -15.55 -4.94
N SER A 2 -12.23 -15.13 -3.77
CA SER A 2 -10.93 -14.47 -3.68
C SER A 2 -9.83 -15.52 -3.77
N GLU A 3 -8.86 -15.32 -4.66
CA GLU A 3 -7.72 -16.23 -4.82
C GLU A 3 -6.53 -15.71 -4.00
N ALA A 4 -5.59 -16.59 -3.67
CA ALA A 4 -4.32 -16.25 -3.04
C ALA A 4 -3.18 -16.51 -4.03
N LYS A 5 -2.26 -15.54 -4.18
CA LYS A 5 -1.01 -15.74 -4.94
C LYS A 5 -0.04 -16.49 -4.01
N ASP A 6 1.20 -16.77 -4.42
CA ASP A 6 2.27 -17.38 -3.60
C ASP A 6 2.69 -16.55 -2.35
N GLY A 7 1.75 -15.93 -1.64
CA GLY A 7 1.95 -15.10 -0.47
C GLY A 7 0.63 -14.77 0.24
N PRO A 8 0.68 -14.03 1.36
CA PRO A 8 -0.48 -13.76 2.20
C PRO A 8 -1.35 -12.61 1.66
N TYR A 9 -1.66 -12.68 0.37
CA TYR A 9 -2.43 -11.68 -0.38
C TYR A 9 -3.76 -12.28 -0.81
N ILE A 10 -4.86 -11.70 -0.35
CA ILE A 10 -6.22 -12.00 -0.80
C ILE A 10 -6.61 -10.92 -1.80
N PHE A 11 -7.12 -11.35 -2.95
CA PHE A 11 -7.48 -10.44 -4.03
C PHE A 11 -8.70 -10.92 -4.81
N ASP A 12 -9.32 -9.98 -5.52
CA ASP A 12 -10.37 -10.23 -6.50
C ASP A 12 -9.94 -9.63 -7.85
N GLY A 13 -9.60 -10.49 -8.81
CA GLY A 13 -9.00 -10.06 -10.07
C GLY A 13 -7.65 -9.35 -9.89
N THR A 14 -7.58 -8.06 -10.26
CA THR A 14 -6.37 -7.23 -10.10
C THR A 14 -6.41 -6.35 -8.83
N VAL A 15 -7.41 -6.54 -7.98
CA VAL A 15 -7.62 -5.75 -6.75
C VAL A 15 -7.15 -6.52 -5.54
N LEU A 16 -6.08 -6.04 -4.88
CA LEU A 16 -5.64 -6.60 -3.60
C LEU A 16 -6.61 -6.15 -2.51
N THR A 17 -7.46 -7.06 -2.05
CA THR A 17 -8.56 -6.74 -1.12
C THR A 17 -8.13 -6.88 0.33
N GLN A 18 -7.17 -7.75 0.63
CA GLN A 18 -6.67 -7.92 2.00
C GLN A 18 -5.27 -8.54 2.04
N TYR A 19 -4.45 -8.09 2.98
CA TYR A 19 -3.19 -8.70 3.38
C TYR A 19 -3.36 -9.36 4.74
N VAL A 20 -3.05 -10.66 4.83
CA VAL A 20 -3.20 -11.45 6.07
C VAL A 20 -1.85 -11.87 6.65
N GLY A 21 -0.76 -11.30 6.13
CA GLY A 21 0.58 -11.61 6.58
C GLY A 21 0.97 -10.83 7.84
N SER A 22 2.14 -11.16 8.38
CA SER A 22 2.68 -10.50 9.57
C SER A 22 4.08 -9.91 9.33
N TRP A 23 4.43 -9.69 8.06
CA TRP A 23 5.74 -9.16 7.69
C TRP A 23 5.87 -7.69 8.06
N GLN A 24 7.09 -7.30 8.44
CA GLN A 24 7.43 -5.90 8.70
C GLN A 24 7.66 -5.14 7.39
N ASN A 25 8.17 -5.81 6.37
CA ASN A 25 8.43 -5.22 5.06
C ASN A 25 7.67 -6.05 4.03
N VAL A 26 6.78 -5.41 3.30
CA VAL A 26 5.92 -6.06 2.31
C VAL A 26 6.31 -5.58 0.93
N VAL A 27 6.60 -6.52 0.03
CA VAL A 27 6.76 -6.24 -1.39
C VAL A 27 5.55 -6.82 -2.09
N VAL A 28 4.67 -5.93 -2.57
CA VAL A 28 3.49 -6.34 -3.33
C VAL A 28 3.94 -6.78 -4.72
N PRO A 29 3.62 -8.03 -5.15
CA PRO A 29 4.07 -8.53 -6.44
C PRO A 29 3.34 -7.83 -7.58
N ASP A 30 3.95 -7.85 -8.77
CA ASP A 30 3.35 -7.31 -9.98
C ASP A 30 2.00 -7.96 -10.34
N GLY A 31 1.21 -7.23 -11.12
CA GLY A 31 -0.10 -7.67 -11.59
C GLY A 31 -1.26 -7.29 -10.67
N PHE A 32 -1.02 -6.50 -9.63
CA PHE A 32 -2.07 -5.76 -8.93
C PHE A 32 -2.16 -4.34 -9.49
N GLU A 33 -3.38 -3.88 -9.74
CA GLU A 33 -3.65 -2.53 -10.24
C GLU A 33 -4.26 -1.63 -9.15
N VAL A 34 -4.91 -2.24 -8.17
CA VAL A 34 -5.62 -1.52 -7.11
C VAL A 34 -5.28 -2.13 -5.76
N ILE A 35 -4.90 -1.28 -4.82
CA ILE A 35 -4.95 -1.62 -3.39
C ILE A 35 -6.36 -1.28 -2.91
N GLY A 36 -7.13 -2.31 -2.58
CA GLY A 36 -8.49 -2.19 -2.13
C GLY A 36 -8.61 -1.44 -0.81
N SER A 37 -9.84 -1.01 -0.51
CA SER A 37 -10.15 -0.35 0.75
C SER A 37 -9.82 -1.28 1.93
N ASN A 38 -9.16 -0.73 2.95
CA ASN A 38 -8.72 -1.46 4.14
C ASN A 38 -7.79 -2.66 3.91
N ALA A 39 -7.16 -2.77 2.74
CA ALA A 39 -6.40 -3.96 2.37
C ALA A 39 -5.24 -4.29 3.33
N PHE A 40 -4.59 -3.28 3.89
CA PHE A 40 -3.50 -3.37 4.86
C PHE A 40 -3.87 -2.74 6.20
N ARG A 41 -5.16 -2.63 6.52
CA ARG A 41 -5.62 -1.95 7.75
C ARG A 41 -5.19 -2.68 9.02
N SER A 42 -4.85 -1.93 10.07
CA SER A 42 -4.55 -2.44 11.41
C SER A 42 -3.37 -3.41 11.47
N LEU A 43 -2.32 -3.15 10.70
CA LEU A 43 -1.10 -3.95 10.71
C LEU A 43 -0.04 -3.35 11.63
N ASP A 44 -0.04 -3.80 12.89
CA ASP A 44 0.84 -3.29 13.94
C ASP A 44 2.34 -3.46 13.68
N LYS A 45 2.71 -4.49 12.91
CA LYS A 45 4.11 -4.84 12.63
C LYS A 45 4.62 -4.27 11.33
N LEU A 46 3.73 -3.81 10.45
CA LEU A 46 4.08 -3.37 9.12
C LEU A 46 4.83 -2.04 9.21
N ARG A 47 6.08 -2.03 8.74
CA ARG A 47 7.00 -0.89 8.75
C ARG A 47 7.18 -0.25 7.40
N SER A 48 7.30 -1.08 6.36
CA SER A 48 7.43 -0.60 4.99
C SER A 48 6.65 -1.44 3.99
N VAL A 49 6.18 -0.78 2.94
CA VAL A 49 5.49 -1.42 1.81
C VAL A 49 6.10 -0.92 0.52
N THR A 50 6.45 -1.82 -0.39
CA THR A 50 6.83 -1.50 -1.76
C THR A 50 5.72 -1.94 -2.69
N LEU A 51 5.16 -0.98 -3.43
CA LEU A 51 4.10 -1.18 -4.40
C LEU A 51 4.66 -1.17 -5.82
N PRO A 52 4.23 -2.10 -6.70
CA PRO A 52 4.74 -2.21 -8.05
C PRO A 52 4.25 -1.05 -8.94
N ALA A 53 4.89 -0.91 -10.10
CA ALA A 53 4.58 0.16 -11.04
C ALA A 53 3.13 0.11 -11.58
N SER A 54 2.52 -1.07 -11.54
CA SER A 54 1.17 -1.33 -12.03
C SER A 54 0.06 -0.74 -11.18
N ILE A 55 0.34 -0.31 -9.93
CA ILE A 55 -0.68 0.24 -9.04
C ILE A 55 -1.13 1.61 -9.52
N ARG A 56 -2.43 1.71 -9.79
CA ARG A 56 -3.10 2.93 -10.27
C ARG A 56 -3.97 3.58 -9.21
N ARG A 57 -4.40 2.82 -8.19
CA ARG A 57 -5.33 3.29 -7.15
C ARG A 57 -5.02 2.69 -5.79
N ILE A 58 -5.15 3.51 -4.75
CA ILE A 58 -5.10 3.13 -3.34
C ILE A 58 -6.44 3.53 -2.72
N GLY A 59 -7.21 2.55 -2.27
CA GLY A 59 -8.56 2.72 -1.75
C GLY A 59 -8.60 3.35 -0.35
N SER A 60 -9.80 3.79 0.04
CA SER A 60 -10.00 4.41 1.35
C SER A 60 -9.62 3.46 2.50
N GLY A 61 -8.93 3.99 3.51
CA GLY A 61 -8.43 3.23 4.64
C GLY A 61 -7.44 2.12 4.31
N ALA A 62 -6.89 2.04 3.09
CA ALA A 62 -6.02 0.93 2.66
C ALA A 62 -4.90 0.61 3.66
N PHE A 63 -4.30 1.62 4.29
CA PHE A 63 -3.27 1.51 5.31
C PHE A 63 -3.67 2.22 6.60
N ALA A 64 -4.97 2.27 6.92
CA ALA A 64 -5.44 2.89 8.14
C ALA A 64 -5.01 2.09 9.38
N ASP A 65 -4.85 2.79 10.51
CA ASP A 65 -4.53 2.20 11.81
C ASP A 65 -3.25 1.32 11.81
N CYS A 66 -2.24 1.66 11.01
CA CYS A 66 -0.94 0.99 10.95
C CYS A 66 0.12 1.79 11.71
N PRO A 67 0.22 1.65 13.06
CA PRO A 67 1.02 2.53 13.90
C PRO A 67 2.53 2.40 13.69
N SER A 68 2.98 1.30 13.07
CA SER A 68 4.40 1.11 12.77
C SER A 68 4.74 1.40 11.32
N LEU A 69 3.78 1.78 10.48
CA LEU A 69 4.03 2.01 9.06
C LEU A 69 4.68 3.39 8.91
N TYR A 70 5.94 3.40 8.47
CA TYR A 70 6.70 4.63 8.26
C TYR A 70 6.94 4.92 6.79
N PHE A 71 6.98 3.88 5.94
CA PHE A 71 7.41 4.02 4.56
C PHE A 71 6.49 3.27 3.59
N VAL A 72 6.08 3.94 2.52
CA VAL A 72 5.42 3.32 1.37
C VAL A 72 6.15 3.75 0.12
N TYR A 73 6.83 2.81 -0.54
CA TYR A 73 7.58 3.01 -1.77
C TYR A 73 6.72 2.65 -2.97
N LEU A 74 6.78 3.48 -4.02
CA LEU A 74 6.10 3.24 -5.29
C LEU A 74 7.15 3.01 -6.38
N SER A 75 7.07 1.91 -7.12
CA SER A 75 7.94 1.65 -8.26
C SER A 75 7.43 2.29 -9.57
N THR A 76 6.57 3.32 -9.49
CA THR A 76 5.96 4.00 -10.65
C THR A 76 6.37 5.46 -10.72
N LEU A 77 6.41 5.99 -11.95
CA LEU A 77 6.54 7.42 -12.23
C LEU A 77 5.21 8.18 -12.15
N VAL A 78 4.10 7.45 -12.22
CA VAL A 78 2.74 7.99 -12.19
C VAL A 78 2.14 7.73 -10.82
N LEU A 79 1.74 8.81 -10.15
CA LEU A 79 1.13 8.69 -8.83
C LEU A 79 -0.24 8.00 -8.92
N PRO A 80 -0.47 6.94 -8.12
CA PRO A 80 -1.77 6.32 -8.05
C PRO A 80 -2.78 7.29 -7.43
N LYS A 81 -4.05 7.18 -7.81
CA LYS A 81 -5.12 7.91 -7.15
C LYS A 81 -5.28 7.37 -5.72
N ILE A 82 -5.06 8.22 -4.74
CA ILE A 82 -5.25 7.92 -3.31
C ILE A 82 -6.64 8.41 -2.91
N GLU A 83 -7.44 7.54 -2.30
CA GLU A 83 -8.75 7.88 -1.76
C GLU A 83 -8.64 8.44 -0.34
N ASP A 84 -9.63 9.25 0.06
CA ASP A 84 -9.67 9.92 1.36
C ASP A 84 -9.48 8.93 2.51
N GLY A 85 -8.59 9.30 3.43
CA GLY A 85 -8.29 8.53 4.63
C GLY A 85 -7.57 7.21 4.38
N ALA A 86 -6.95 7.00 3.21
CA ALA A 86 -6.12 5.82 2.92
C ALA A 86 -5.07 5.52 4.01
N PHE A 87 -4.60 6.53 4.75
CA PHE A 87 -3.55 6.42 5.77
C PHE A 87 -3.98 6.95 7.15
N THR A 88 -5.28 7.10 7.41
CA THR A 88 -5.79 7.61 8.69
C THR A 88 -5.27 6.79 9.87
N GLY A 89 -4.76 7.46 10.92
CA GLY A 89 -4.29 6.79 12.15
C GLY A 89 -2.92 6.13 12.04
N SER A 90 -2.26 6.22 10.88
CA SER A 90 -0.90 5.73 10.68
C SER A 90 0.08 6.91 10.72
N PRO A 91 1.24 6.82 11.39
CA PRO A 91 2.22 7.90 11.46
C PRO A 91 3.03 8.05 10.17
N VAL A 92 2.50 7.56 9.04
CA VAL A 92 3.24 7.51 7.78
C VAL A 92 3.60 8.92 7.36
N CYS A 93 4.89 9.15 7.15
CA CYS A 93 5.42 10.31 6.48
C CYS A 93 5.64 9.89 5.01
N TYR A 94 4.81 10.37 4.09
CA TYR A 94 4.77 9.91 2.71
C TYR A 94 6.14 10.03 2.00
N LEU A 95 6.59 8.97 1.31
CA LEU A 95 7.75 9.01 0.40
C LEU A 95 7.38 8.43 -0.98
N MET A 96 7.05 9.31 -1.92
CA MET A 96 6.87 8.95 -3.33
C MET A 96 8.21 9.14 -4.03
N THR A 97 8.97 8.07 -4.25
CA THR A 97 10.16 8.12 -5.09
C THR A 97 9.91 7.39 -6.39
N ALA A 98 9.49 8.16 -7.40
CA ALA A 98 10.01 7.94 -8.73
C ALA A 98 11.54 8.18 -8.64
N ASP A 99 12.32 7.11 -8.72
CA ASP A 99 13.73 7.16 -9.10
C ASP A 99 14.74 7.74 -8.08
N GLY A 100 14.53 7.52 -6.79
CA GLY A 100 15.58 7.73 -5.80
C GLY A 100 15.88 9.18 -5.42
N VAL A 101 14.99 10.13 -5.69
CA VAL A 101 15.12 11.51 -5.18
C VAL A 101 13.99 11.84 -4.21
N ASN A 102 14.36 11.99 -2.95
CA ASN A 102 13.57 12.53 -1.84
C ASN A 102 12.83 13.82 -2.25
N ARG A 103 11.55 13.72 -2.62
CA ARG A 103 10.64 14.87 -2.58
C ARG A 103 9.35 14.48 -1.86
N ILE A 104 9.39 14.74 -0.56
CA ILE A 104 8.25 14.88 0.33
C ILE A 104 7.24 15.88 -0.27
N GLN A 105 6.02 15.42 -0.52
CA GLN A 105 4.84 16.27 -0.60
C GLN A 105 3.90 15.82 0.51
N GLU A 106 3.79 16.65 1.56
CA GLU A 106 2.61 16.68 2.41
C GLU A 106 1.42 17.10 1.56
N VAL A 107 0.39 16.28 1.51
CA VAL A 107 -0.95 16.72 1.11
C VAL A 107 -1.65 17.16 2.39
N GLU A 108 -1.92 18.46 2.46
CA GLU A 108 -2.78 19.09 3.49
C GLU A 108 -4.17 18.45 3.54
#